data_AF-A0A9B0BWR0-F1
#
_entry.id   AF-A0A9B0BWR0-F1
#
_cell.length_a   1.000
_cell.length_b   1.000
_cell.length_c   1.000
_cell.angle_alpha   90.00
_cell.angle_beta   90.00
_cell.angle_gamma   90.00
#
_symmetry.space_group_name_H-M   'P 1'
#
loop_
_entity.id
_entity.type
_entity.pdbx_description
1 polymer ?
#
loop_
_entity_poly.entity_id
_entity_poly.type
_entity_poly.pdbx_seq_one_letter_code
_entity_poly.pdbx_strand_id
1 'polypeptide(L)'
;MVYDIKWIIPKLRNTGSLWNIASSITFVAVGIFSKIIIGRVTYALPPDKGHRKSVIGSRWPFKWLNKTTVYNKYIINRALYKRPKDVPLITVSNHHSCFDDPGIWATLGLKSLMNRRKMRWSLAAHDICFTKTWHSYFFMLGKCIPVIRGGGVYQEAIDFCIEKLAAGDWVHVFPEGKVNMFKDNMRLKWGVGRLILESPVTPLVIPIYHLGMDEVLPNEPPYRLKIRKKVTLNYGEPIDFTELLEQLRASKASEVEARKAITDRIQEELIKLKTITEELHKRS
;
A
#
# COMPACT_ATOMS: atom_id res chain seq x y z
N MET A 1 9.58 -2.46 -30.02
CA MET A 1 8.16 -2.78 -29.77
C MET A 1 7.87 -2.58 -28.30
N VAL A 2 6.82 -1.84 -27.96
CA VAL A 2 6.33 -1.72 -26.57
C VAL A 2 5.78 -3.08 -26.17
N TYR A 3 6.19 -3.61 -25.01
CA TYR A 3 5.74 -4.90 -24.53
C TYR A 3 4.23 -4.89 -24.25
N ASP A 4 3.49 -5.84 -24.82
CA ASP A 4 2.03 -5.91 -24.68
C ASP A 4 1.61 -6.51 -23.33
N ILE A 5 0.76 -5.76 -22.62
CA ILE A 5 0.23 -6.10 -21.29
C ILE A 5 -1.25 -6.51 -21.31
N LYS A 6 -1.94 -6.45 -22.47
CA LYS A 6 -3.39 -6.68 -22.58
C LYS A 6 -3.83 -8.08 -22.11
N TRP A 7 -2.92 -9.05 -22.11
CA TRP A 7 -3.18 -10.41 -21.64
C TRP A 7 -3.22 -10.54 -20.11
N ILE A 8 -2.67 -9.57 -19.37
CA ILE A 8 -2.41 -9.69 -17.93
C ILE A 8 -3.70 -9.68 -17.12
N ILE A 9 -4.57 -8.67 -17.31
CA ILE A 9 -5.80 -8.56 -16.51
C ILE A 9 -6.77 -9.72 -16.78
N PRO A 10 -7.02 -10.13 -18.05
CA PRO A 10 -7.78 -11.36 -18.32
C PRO A 10 -7.22 -12.58 -17.58
N LYS A 11 -5.89 -12.73 -17.53
CA LYS A 11 -5.24 -13.82 -16.79
C LYS A 11 -5.41 -13.71 -15.27
N LEU A 12 -5.39 -12.49 -14.71
CA LEU A 12 -5.60 -12.23 -13.28
C LEU A 12 -7.06 -12.44 -12.84
N ARG A 13 -8.03 -12.27 -13.75
CA ARG A 13 -9.45 -12.59 -13.49
C ARG A 13 -9.67 -14.10 -13.35
N ASN A 14 -8.92 -14.92 -14.10
CA ASN A 14 -9.10 -16.36 -14.14
C ASN A 14 -7.84 -17.11 -13.65
N THR A 15 -7.56 -17.02 -12.34
CA THR A 15 -6.41 -17.70 -11.73
C THR A 15 -6.76 -19.08 -11.19
N GLY A 16 -5.94 -20.08 -11.53
CA GLY A 16 -6.10 -21.46 -11.06
C GLY A 16 -5.35 -21.76 -9.75
N SER A 17 -5.50 -22.99 -9.24
CA SER A 17 -4.86 -23.46 -8.00
C SER A 17 -3.33 -23.34 -8.02
N LEU A 18 -2.68 -23.68 -9.14
CA LEU A 18 -1.23 -23.54 -9.30
C LEU A 18 -0.77 -22.08 -9.14
N TRP A 19 -1.51 -21.13 -9.72
CA TRP A 19 -1.21 -19.71 -9.55
C TRP A 19 -1.38 -19.28 -8.10
N ASN A 20 -2.42 -19.77 -7.41
CA ASN A 20 -2.65 -19.44 -6.00
C ASN A 20 -1.52 -19.94 -5.08
N ILE A 21 -0.96 -21.13 -5.36
CA ILE A 21 0.20 -21.68 -4.65
C ILE A 21 1.43 -20.83 -4.95
N ALA A 22 1.73 -20.60 -6.23
CA ALA A 22 2.88 -19.81 -6.65
C ALA A 22 2.85 -18.39 -6.06
N SER A 23 1.70 -17.72 -6.09
CA SER A 23 1.50 -16.39 -5.51
C SER A 23 1.76 -16.40 -3.99
N SER A 24 1.29 -17.42 -3.28
CA SER A 24 1.53 -17.55 -1.83
C SER A 24 3.02 -17.75 -1.52
N ILE A 25 3.74 -18.55 -2.33
CA ILE A 25 5.20 -18.71 -2.21
C ILE A 25 5.90 -17.38 -2.46
N THR A 26 5.52 -16.65 -3.52
CA THR A 26 6.09 -15.34 -3.83
C THR A 26 5.90 -14.34 -2.68
N PHE A 27 4.72 -14.28 -2.06
CA PHE A 27 4.47 -13.42 -0.90
C PHE A 27 5.36 -13.73 0.29
N VAL A 28 5.53 -15.02 0.61
CA VAL A 28 6.39 -15.45 1.71
C VAL A 28 7.85 -15.14 1.40
N ALA A 29 8.32 -15.46 0.19
CA ALA A 29 9.70 -15.22 -0.22
C ALA A 29 10.06 -13.73 -0.22
N VAL A 30 9.26 -12.90 -0.90
CA VAL A 30 9.44 -11.44 -0.94
C VAL A 30 9.27 -10.84 0.46
N GLY A 31 8.30 -11.32 1.24
CA GLY A 31 8.08 -10.85 2.60
C GLY A 31 9.26 -11.14 3.53
N ILE A 32 9.86 -12.33 3.46
CA ILE A 32 11.06 -12.69 4.24
C ILE A 32 12.27 -11.87 3.78
N PHE A 33 12.50 -11.78 2.46
CA PHE A 33 13.58 -10.97 1.88
C PHE A 33 13.50 -9.52 2.35
N SER A 34 12.32 -8.90 2.21
CA SER A 34 12.09 -7.52 2.63
C SER A 34 12.19 -7.35 4.13
N LYS A 35 11.81 -8.35 4.92
CA LYS A 35 11.97 -8.35 6.38
C LYS A 35 13.43 -8.33 6.81
N ILE A 36 14.31 -9.03 6.10
CA ILE A 36 15.77 -8.96 6.29
C ILE A 36 16.27 -7.54 5.97
N ILE A 37 15.78 -6.95 4.87
CA ILE A 37 16.17 -5.60 4.44
C ILE A 37 15.74 -4.53 5.43
N ILE A 38 14.47 -4.50 5.87
CA ILE A 38 14.00 -3.50 6.84
C ILE A 38 14.57 -3.75 8.26
N GLY A 39 15.21 -4.91 8.46
CA GLY A 39 15.99 -5.24 9.64
C GLY A 39 15.17 -5.36 10.91
N ARG A 40 15.67 -4.77 12.00
CA ARG A 40 15.03 -4.87 13.32
C ARG A 40 13.76 -4.03 13.34
N VAL A 41 12.61 -4.69 13.52
CA VAL A 41 11.31 -4.02 13.64
C VAL A 41 10.94 -3.81 15.11
N THR A 42 10.53 -2.60 15.49
CA THR A 42 9.96 -2.27 16.81
C THR A 42 8.54 -1.77 16.62
N TYR A 43 7.59 -2.23 17.44
CA TYR A 43 6.20 -1.76 17.41
C TYR A 43 5.99 -0.73 18.53
N ALA A 44 5.32 0.38 18.20
CA ALA A 44 5.12 1.48 19.12
C ALA A 44 3.71 2.07 19.01
N LEU A 45 3.31 2.80 20.04
CA LEU A 45 2.17 3.71 20.02
C LEU A 45 2.69 5.16 20.03
N PRO A 46 1.93 6.13 19.49
CA PRO A 46 2.22 7.55 19.62
C PRO A 46 2.38 7.96 21.09
N PRO A 47 3.26 8.94 21.41
CA PRO A 47 3.58 9.34 22.78
C PRO A 47 2.37 9.80 23.62
N ASP A 48 1.37 10.39 22.96
CA ASP A 48 0.14 10.98 23.49
C ASP A 48 -0.94 9.93 23.86
N LYS A 49 -0.91 8.72 23.28
CA LYS A 49 -1.86 7.62 23.58
C LYS A 49 -1.35 6.63 24.64
N GLY A 50 -0.49 7.10 25.55
CA GLY A 50 0.02 6.31 26.67
C GLY A 50 1.30 5.55 26.33
N HIS A 51 2.30 5.72 27.18
CA HIS A 51 3.61 5.05 27.08
C HIS A 51 3.51 3.54 27.31
N ARG A 52 3.10 2.78 26.29
CA ARG A 52 3.45 1.36 26.18
C ARG A 52 4.19 1.13 24.88
N LYS A 53 5.51 1.33 24.93
CA LYS A 53 6.42 0.65 23.99
C LYS A 53 6.24 -0.85 24.24
N SER A 54 5.39 -1.51 23.45
CA SER A 54 5.38 -2.97 23.41
C SER A 54 6.59 -3.41 22.57
N VAL A 55 7.73 -3.58 23.24
CA VAL A 55 8.90 -4.27 22.68
C VAL A 55 8.51 -5.76 22.69
N ILE A 56 8.64 -6.57 21.63
CA ILE A 56 9.84 -6.94 20.88
C ILE A 56 9.37 -7.43 19.49
N GLY A 57 9.75 -6.76 18.40
CA GLY A 57 9.87 -7.46 17.12
C GLY A 57 11.12 -8.34 17.15
N SER A 58 11.09 -9.46 16.43
CA SER A 58 12.15 -10.48 16.34
C SER A 58 13.55 -9.93 16.67
N ARG A 59 14.15 -10.39 17.79
CA ARG A 59 15.54 -10.09 18.18
C ARG A 59 16.47 -10.72 17.16
N TRP A 60 16.71 -10.03 16.04
CA TRP A 60 17.78 -10.41 15.14
C TRP A 60 19.11 -9.98 15.80
N PRO A 61 20.10 -10.88 15.97
CA PRO A 61 21.32 -10.58 16.74
C PRO A 61 22.25 -9.55 16.07
N PHE A 62 21.96 -9.13 14.84
CA PHE A 62 22.84 -8.29 14.04
C PHE A 62 22.53 -6.79 14.20
N LYS A 63 23.37 -6.08 14.97
CA LYS A 63 23.28 -4.63 15.22
C LYS A 63 23.54 -3.75 13.99
N TRP A 64 23.98 -4.32 12.86
CA TRP A 64 24.28 -3.60 11.61
C TRP A 64 23.12 -3.54 10.61
N LEU A 65 21.98 -4.16 10.91
CA LEU A 65 20.80 -4.09 10.05
C LEU A 65 20.08 -2.73 10.15
N ASN A 66 19.20 -2.47 9.18
CA ASN A 66 18.27 -1.35 9.26
C ASN A 66 17.39 -1.43 10.51
N LYS A 67 16.90 -0.29 10.98
CA LYS A 67 16.03 -0.17 12.15
C LYS A 67 14.69 0.39 11.70
N THR A 68 13.63 -0.39 11.88
CA THR A 68 12.27 0.00 11.50
C THR A 68 11.41 0.17 12.75
N THR A 69 10.75 1.32 12.89
CA THR A 69 9.75 1.54 13.93
C THR A 69 8.38 1.66 13.29
N VAL A 70 7.44 0.84 13.75
CA VAL A 70 6.08 0.77 13.22
C VAL A 70 5.11 1.24 14.30
N TYR A 71 4.45 2.37 14.03
CA TYR A 71 3.44 2.95 14.91
C TYR A 71 2.04 2.46 14.54
N ASN A 72 1.20 2.24 15.56
CA ASN A 72 -0.21 1.89 15.39
C ASN A 72 -0.50 0.61 14.59
N LYS A 73 0.41 -0.38 14.62
CA LYS A 73 0.23 -1.66 13.91
C LYS A 73 -1.09 -2.38 14.24
N TYR A 74 -1.66 -2.14 15.42
CA TYR A 74 -2.95 -2.72 15.79
C TYR A 74 -4.08 -2.35 14.81
N ILE A 75 -4.01 -1.19 14.14
CA ILE A 75 -5.00 -0.72 13.16
C ILE A 75 -5.06 -1.68 11.97
N ILE A 76 -3.91 -1.92 11.31
CA ILE A 76 -3.88 -2.86 10.17
C ILE A 76 -4.19 -4.30 10.62
N ASN A 77 -3.76 -4.71 11.82
CA ASN A 77 -4.11 -6.03 12.34
C ASN A 77 -5.62 -6.17 12.54
N ARG A 78 -6.30 -5.17 13.12
CA ARG A 78 -7.76 -5.19 13.28
C ARG A 78 -8.44 -5.23 11.92
N ALA A 79 -7.98 -4.44 10.97
CA ALA A 79 -8.51 -4.47 9.61
C ALA A 79 -8.35 -5.85 8.97
N LEU A 80 -7.18 -6.49 9.09
CA LEU A 80 -6.95 -7.80 8.49
C LEU A 80 -7.72 -8.92 9.20
N TYR A 81 -7.86 -8.90 10.52
CA TYR A 81 -8.38 -10.06 11.26
C TYR A 81 -9.82 -9.91 11.78
N LYS A 82 -10.34 -8.67 11.87
CA LYS A 82 -11.63 -8.38 12.51
C LYS A 82 -12.64 -7.67 11.61
N ARG A 83 -12.22 -7.12 10.47
CA ARG A 83 -13.15 -6.53 9.49
C ARG A 83 -14.14 -7.59 8.99
N PRO A 84 -15.44 -7.26 8.82
CA PRO A 84 -16.40 -8.13 8.15
C PRO A 84 -15.89 -8.59 6.77
N LYS A 85 -16.25 -9.80 6.34
CA LYS A 85 -15.67 -10.41 5.13
C LYS A 85 -16.08 -9.69 3.83
N ASP A 86 -17.26 -9.09 3.85
CA ASP A 86 -17.93 -8.35 2.78
C ASP A 86 -17.52 -6.87 2.72
N VAL A 87 -16.90 -6.34 3.78
CA VAL A 87 -16.37 -4.97 3.78
C VAL A 87 -14.96 -4.99 3.16
N PRO A 88 -14.72 -4.31 2.02
CA PRO A 88 -13.39 -4.24 1.43
C PRO A 88 -12.43 -3.35 2.23
N LEU A 89 -11.13 -3.46 1.92
CA LEU A 89 -10.10 -2.57 2.49
C LEU A 89 -9.33 -1.88 1.39
N ILE A 90 -9.15 -0.57 1.56
CA ILE A 90 -8.19 0.22 0.81
C ILE A 90 -7.12 0.73 1.76
N THR A 91 -5.84 0.50 1.43
CA THR A 91 -4.72 1.17 2.10
C THR A 91 -4.10 2.19 1.15
N VAL A 92 -3.85 3.40 1.63
CA VAL A 92 -3.22 4.48 0.86
C VAL A 92 -1.93 4.91 1.51
N SER A 93 -0.87 5.14 0.73
CA SER A 93 0.38 5.67 1.29
C SER A 93 1.11 6.64 0.36
N ASN A 94 1.99 7.45 0.94
CA ASN A 94 3.03 8.14 0.18
C ASN A 94 3.95 7.14 -0.54
N HIS A 95 4.68 7.59 -1.56
CA HIS A 95 5.55 6.74 -2.36
C HIS A 95 6.93 7.37 -2.50
N HIS A 96 7.89 7.02 -1.66
CA HIS A 96 9.25 7.56 -1.69
C HIS A 96 10.28 6.60 -2.29
N SER A 97 10.00 5.31 -2.47
CA SER A 97 10.94 4.33 -3.02
C SER A 97 10.25 3.22 -3.82
N CYS A 98 10.92 2.67 -4.83
CA CYS A 98 10.51 1.40 -5.45
C CYS A 98 10.44 0.23 -4.45
N PHE A 99 11.03 0.35 -3.25
CA PHE A 99 10.96 -0.64 -2.19
C PHE A 99 9.73 -0.51 -1.27
N ASP A 100 8.92 0.54 -1.42
CA ASP A 100 7.86 0.86 -0.46
C ASP A 100 6.86 -0.27 -0.27
N ASP A 101 6.29 -0.80 -1.35
CA ASP A 101 5.30 -1.87 -1.26
C ASP A 101 5.87 -3.10 -0.51
N PRO A 102 6.93 -3.77 -0.97
CA PRO A 102 7.46 -4.92 -0.26
C PRO A 102 8.01 -4.58 1.15
N GLY A 103 8.50 -3.36 1.37
CA GLY A 103 8.99 -2.87 2.67
C GLY A 103 7.88 -2.63 3.70
N ILE A 104 6.76 -2.01 3.31
CA ILE A 104 5.58 -1.79 4.16
C ILE A 104 5.04 -3.13 4.64
N TRP A 105 4.87 -4.09 3.72
CA TRP A 105 4.22 -5.37 4.04
C TRP A 105 5.13 -6.36 4.78
N ALA A 106 6.46 -6.17 4.72
CA ALA A 106 7.40 -6.92 5.56
C ALA A 106 7.23 -6.68 7.07
N THR A 107 6.50 -5.63 7.45
CA THR A 107 6.14 -5.36 8.85
C THR A 107 5.03 -6.28 9.38
N LEU A 108 4.30 -6.97 8.49
CA LEU A 108 3.27 -7.95 8.87
C LEU A 108 3.89 -9.21 9.50
N GLY A 109 3.07 -9.96 10.25
CA GLY A 109 3.48 -11.25 10.79
C GLY A 109 3.51 -12.32 9.70
N LEU A 110 4.32 -13.37 9.89
CA LEU A 110 4.43 -14.48 8.92
C LEU A 110 3.08 -15.15 8.63
N LYS A 111 2.20 -15.25 9.63
CA LYS A 111 0.81 -15.73 9.46
C LYS A 111 0.02 -14.93 8.43
N SER A 112 0.21 -13.60 8.38
CA SER A 112 -0.43 -12.75 7.36
C SER A 112 0.19 -12.98 5.99
N LEU A 113 1.52 -13.03 5.90
CA LEU A 113 2.26 -13.25 4.65
C LEU A 113 1.92 -14.59 3.99
N MET A 114 1.70 -15.63 4.79
CA MET A 114 1.29 -16.96 4.32
C MET A 114 -0.21 -17.04 3.96
N ASN A 115 -1.01 -16.04 4.32
CA ASN A 115 -2.44 -16.02 4.04
C ASN A 115 -2.75 -15.09 2.86
N ARG A 116 -2.91 -15.68 1.67
CA ARG A 116 -3.23 -14.95 0.43
C ARG A 116 -4.46 -14.04 0.54
N ARG A 117 -5.47 -14.37 1.34
CA ARG A 117 -6.68 -13.52 1.55
C ARG A 117 -6.41 -12.32 2.46
N LYS A 118 -5.27 -12.31 3.16
CA LYS A 118 -4.79 -11.21 3.99
C LYS A 118 -3.63 -10.45 3.33
N MET A 119 -3.48 -10.60 2.01
CA MET A 119 -2.50 -9.87 1.20
C MET A 119 -3.17 -9.07 0.09
N ARG A 120 -2.80 -7.79 0.03
CA ARG A 120 -3.27 -6.78 -0.92
C ARG A 120 -3.02 -7.12 -2.39
N TRP A 121 -3.92 -6.66 -3.24
CA TRP A 121 -3.65 -6.29 -4.61
C TRP A 121 -3.02 -4.89 -4.65
N SER A 122 -2.03 -4.64 -5.49
CA SER A 122 -1.29 -3.36 -5.52
C SER A 122 -1.19 -2.82 -6.93
N LEU A 123 -1.45 -1.54 -7.13
CA LEU A 123 -1.30 -0.89 -8.44
C LEU A 123 0.19 -0.64 -8.73
N ALA A 124 0.66 -1.05 -9.90
CA ALA A 124 2.06 -0.93 -10.30
C ALA A 124 2.19 -0.40 -11.73
N ALA A 125 3.16 0.49 -11.95
CA ALA A 125 3.34 1.15 -13.25
C ALA A 125 3.80 0.15 -14.31
N HIS A 126 3.09 0.07 -15.44
CA HIS A 126 3.36 -0.92 -16.49
C HIS A 126 4.75 -0.77 -17.11
N ASP A 127 5.17 0.47 -17.34
CA ASP A 127 6.45 0.89 -17.93
C ASP A 127 7.67 0.50 -17.07
N ILE A 128 7.46 0.16 -15.79
CA ILE A 128 8.52 -0.24 -14.85
C ILE A 128 8.41 -1.73 -14.52
N CYS A 129 7.24 -2.18 -14.08
CA CYS A 129 7.05 -3.52 -13.54
C CYS A 129 6.71 -4.56 -14.61
N PHE A 130 6.16 -4.14 -15.75
CA PHE A 130 5.61 -5.03 -16.76
C PHE A 130 6.28 -4.78 -18.11
N THR A 131 7.61 -4.93 -18.13
CA THR A 131 8.44 -4.61 -19.31
C THR A 131 8.79 -5.84 -20.15
N LYS A 132 8.65 -7.04 -19.58
CA LYS A 132 8.92 -8.34 -20.20
C LYS A 132 7.99 -9.41 -19.64
N THR A 133 7.87 -10.55 -20.31
CA THR A 133 6.99 -11.67 -19.90
C THR A 133 7.28 -12.18 -18.50
N TRP A 134 8.55 -12.46 -18.21
CA TRP A 134 8.94 -12.99 -16.89
C TRP A 134 8.81 -11.96 -15.77
N HIS A 135 9.11 -10.68 -16.03
CA HIS A 135 8.82 -9.58 -15.09
C HIS A 135 7.32 -9.55 -14.78
N SER A 136 6.49 -9.63 -15.82
CA SER A 136 5.03 -9.59 -15.67
C SER A 136 4.52 -10.73 -14.80
N TYR A 137 4.99 -11.96 -15.02
CA TYR A 137 4.64 -13.08 -14.15
C TYR A 137 5.06 -12.86 -12.70
N PHE A 138 6.29 -12.39 -12.45
CA PHE A 138 6.75 -12.09 -11.09
C PHE A 138 5.84 -11.09 -10.37
N PHE A 139 5.54 -9.96 -11.01
CA PHE A 139 4.67 -8.93 -10.43
C PHE A 139 3.22 -9.41 -10.29
N MET A 140 2.70 -10.18 -11.25
CA MET A 140 1.39 -10.82 -11.12
C MET A 140 1.31 -11.74 -9.91
N LEU A 141 2.34 -12.57 -9.64
CA LEU A 141 2.38 -13.44 -8.46
C LEU A 141 2.40 -12.64 -7.15
N GLY A 142 3.00 -11.45 -7.15
CA GLY A 142 2.92 -10.46 -6.07
C GLY A 142 1.58 -9.70 -5.98
N LYS A 143 0.58 -10.08 -6.79
CA LYS A 143 -0.72 -9.40 -6.97
C LYS A 143 -0.59 -7.92 -7.40
N CYS A 144 0.43 -7.61 -8.18
CA CYS A 144 0.53 -6.30 -8.80
C CYS A 144 -0.36 -6.24 -10.04
N ILE A 145 -1.06 -5.11 -10.19
CA ILE A 145 -1.99 -4.83 -11.29
C ILE A 145 -1.35 -3.73 -12.16
N PRO A 146 -1.17 -3.97 -13.47
CA PRO A 146 -0.49 -3.01 -14.34
C PRO A 146 -1.36 -1.78 -14.58
N VAL A 147 -0.83 -0.59 -14.30
CA VAL A 147 -1.47 0.70 -14.54
C VAL A 147 -0.74 1.49 -15.62
N ILE A 148 -1.51 2.09 -16.52
CA ILE A 148 -1.01 2.99 -17.55
C ILE A 148 -1.00 4.42 -16.99
N ARG A 149 0.20 4.96 -16.76
CA ARG A 149 0.36 6.37 -16.37
C ARG A 149 -0.11 7.26 -17.51
N GLY A 150 -0.88 8.29 -17.17
CA GLY A 150 -1.53 9.16 -18.16
C GLY A 150 -2.81 8.59 -18.76
N GLY A 151 -3.14 7.30 -18.53
CA GLY A 151 -4.36 6.65 -19.05
C GLY A 151 -5.67 7.05 -18.34
N GLY A 152 -5.63 7.99 -17.39
CA GLY A 152 -6.82 8.44 -16.65
C GLY A 152 -7.37 7.39 -15.67
N VAL A 153 -8.60 7.64 -15.19
CA VAL A 153 -9.29 6.76 -14.22
C VAL A 153 -10.09 5.63 -14.89
N TYR A 154 -10.36 5.75 -16.19
CA TYR A 154 -11.11 4.78 -16.99
C TYR A 154 -10.15 3.83 -17.71
N GLN A 155 -9.57 2.92 -16.95
CA GLN A 155 -8.70 1.87 -17.47
C GLN A 155 -9.03 0.56 -16.78
N GLU A 156 -8.83 -0.54 -17.51
CA GLU A 156 -9.20 -1.89 -17.07
C GLU A 156 -8.59 -2.28 -15.72
N ALA A 157 -7.42 -1.72 -15.38
CA ALA A 157 -6.77 -1.93 -14.08
C ALA A 157 -7.59 -1.40 -12.89
N ILE A 158 -8.27 -0.25 -13.07
CA ILE A 158 -9.12 0.34 -12.03
C ILE A 158 -10.42 -0.45 -11.93
N ASP A 159 -10.99 -0.88 -13.06
CA ASP A 159 -12.19 -1.73 -13.08
C ASP A 159 -11.92 -3.06 -12.37
N PHE A 160 -10.78 -3.69 -12.65
CA PHE A 160 -10.35 -4.91 -11.96
C PHE A 160 -10.17 -4.68 -10.45
N CYS A 161 -9.66 -3.53 -10.02
CA CYS A 161 -9.62 -3.20 -8.59
C CYS A 161 -11.02 -3.08 -7.98
N ILE A 162 -11.98 -2.47 -8.67
CA ILE A 162 -13.38 -2.39 -8.22
C ILE A 162 -13.98 -3.80 -8.11
N GLU A 163 -13.71 -4.71 -9.07
CA GLU A 163 -14.10 -6.12 -8.98
C GLU A 163 -13.52 -6.81 -7.72
N LYS A 164 -12.27 -6.51 -7.35
CA LYS A 164 -11.67 -7.02 -6.10
C LYS A 164 -12.33 -6.43 -4.86
N LEU A 165 -12.58 -5.12 -4.85
CA LEU A 165 -13.28 -4.48 -3.73
C LEU A 165 -14.70 -5.05 -3.57
N ALA A 166 -15.42 -5.30 -4.67
CA ALA A 166 -16.72 -5.98 -4.66
C ALA A 166 -16.67 -7.39 -4.03
N ALA A 167 -15.53 -8.08 -4.14
CA ALA A 167 -15.30 -9.37 -3.50
C ALA A 167 -14.83 -9.28 -2.02
N GLY A 168 -14.78 -8.09 -1.43
CA GLY A 168 -14.28 -7.85 -0.07
C GLY A 168 -12.75 -7.92 0.06
N ASP A 169 -12.03 -7.98 -1.06
CA ASP A 169 -10.57 -8.05 -1.07
C ASP A 169 -9.93 -6.74 -0.60
N TRP A 170 -8.60 -6.78 -0.46
CA TRP A 170 -7.77 -5.65 -0.06
C TRP A 170 -7.02 -5.10 -1.27
N VAL A 171 -7.17 -3.79 -1.53
CA VAL A 171 -6.41 -3.04 -2.53
C VAL A 171 -5.49 -2.02 -1.85
N HIS A 172 -4.25 -1.91 -2.31
CA HIS A 172 -3.30 -0.88 -1.92
C HIS A 172 -3.02 0.08 -3.08
N VAL A 173 -2.97 1.37 -2.77
CA VAL A 173 -2.75 2.44 -3.73
C VAL A 173 -1.67 3.40 -3.23
N PHE A 174 -0.76 3.77 -4.12
CA PHE A 174 0.11 4.93 -3.98
C PHE A 174 -0.49 6.09 -4.79
N PRO A 175 -1.38 6.92 -4.21
CA PRO A 175 -2.14 7.90 -4.96
C PRO A 175 -1.29 9.02 -5.55
N GLU A 176 0.00 9.15 -5.20
CA GLU A 176 0.95 10.04 -5.88
C GLU A 176 1.21 9.63 -7.35
N GLY A 177 1.00 8.36 -7.70
CA GLY A 177 1.08 7.80 -9.06
C GLY A 177 2.51 7.60 -9.60
N LYS A 178 3.52 8.05 -8.86
CA LYS A 178 4.95 7.83 -9.11
C LYS A 178 5.72 7.94 -7.79
N VAL A 179 6.96 7.46 -7.79
CA VAL A 179 7.89 7.74 -6.69
C VAL A 179 8.14 9.26 -6.62
N ASN A 180 7.86 9.84 -5.46
CA ASN A 180 8.07 11.24 -5.13
C ASN A 180 9.50 11.47 -4.62
N MET A 181 10.43 11.62 -5.56
CA MET A 181 11.87 11.77 -5.32
C MET A 181 12.21 12.99 -4.46
N PHE A 182 11.52 14.11 -4.71
CA PHE A 182 11.79 15.40 -4.09
C PHE A 182 10.93 15.66 -2.84
N LYS A 183 10.02 14.73 -2.52
CA LYS A 183 9.11 14.82 -1.36
C LYS A 183 8.22 16.07 -1.40
N ASP A 184 7.94 16.54 -2.61
CA ASP A 184 7.09 17.70 -2.86
C ASP A 184 5.64 17.40 -2.46
N ASN A 185 4.88 18.46 -2.16
CA ASN A 185 3.44 18.33 -1.95
C ASN A 185 2.72 18.12 -3.29
N MET A 186 2.68 16.87 -3.74
CA MET A 186 2.05 16.47 -5.00
C MET A 186 0.54 16.29 -4.85
N ARG A 187 -0.22 16.74 -5.86
CA ARG A 187 -1.64 16.41 -5.96
C ARG A 187 -1.84 14.91 -6.18
N LEU A 188 -2.68 14.30 -5.36
CA LEU A 188 -3.08 12.90 -5.51
C LEU A 188 -3.91 12.65 -6.77
N LYS A 189 -3.72 11.48 -7.38
CA LYS A 189 -4.46 11.00 -8.55
C LYS A 189 -5.83 10.48 -8.12
N TRP A 190 -6.87 10.84 -8.89
CA TRP A 190 -8.27 10.54 -8.57
C TRP A 190 -8.68 9.07 -8.67
N GLY A 191 -7.79 8.18 -9.10
CA GLY A 191 -8.08 6.74 -9.17
C GLY A 191 -8.56 6.17 -7.83
N VAL A 192 -7.96 6.62 -6.71
CA VAL A 192 -8.41 6.19 -5.38
C VAL A 192 -9.81 6.70 -5.03
N GLY A 193 -10.16 7.92 -5.44
CA GLY A 193 -11.50 8.46 -5.27
C GLY A 193 -12.54 7.64 -6.06
N ARG A 194 -12.18 7.21 -7.28
CA ARG A 194 -13.01 6.31 -8.08
C ARG A 194 -13.22 4.95 -7.40
N LEU A 195 -12.15 4.36 -6.86
CA LEU A 195 -12.25 3.07 -6.16
C LEU A 195 -13.22 3.12 -4.98
N ILE A 196 -13.23 4.21 -4.21
CA ILE A 196 -14.15 4.35 -3.07
C ILE A 196 -15.57 4.62 -3.55
N LEU A 197 -15.74 5.52 -4.53
CA LEU A 197 -17.04 5.93 -5.05
C LEU A 197 -17.81 4.77 -5.71
N GLU A 198 -17.12 3.94 -6.49
CA GLU A 198 -17.71 2.85 -7.27
C GLU A 198 -17.63 1.49 -6.59
N SER A 199 -17.03 1.40 -5.40
CA SER A 199 -17.10 0.16 -4.60
C SER A 199 -18.54 -0.08 -4.14
N PRO A 200 -19.11 -1.28 -4.35
CA PRO A 200 -20.51 -1.55 -4.00
C PRO A 200 -20.76 -1.47 -2.48
N VAL A 201 -19.72 -1.77 -1.68
CA VAL A 201 -19.69 -1.56 -0.23
C VAL A 201 -18.62 -0.52 0.06
N THR A 202 -18.95 0.51 0.84
CA THR A 202 -17.98 1.53 1.24
C THR A 202 -16.77 0.86 1.92
N PRO A 203 -15.55 0.98 1.36
CA PRO A 203 -14.39 0.30 1.89
C PRO A 203 -13.93 0.94 3.21
N LEU A 204 -13.34 0.13 4.08
CA LEU A 204 -12.50 0.64 5.15
C LEU A 204 -11.24 1.24 4.52
N VAL A 205 -10.94 2.52 4.78
CA VAL A 205 -9.77 3.19 4.18
C VAL A 205 -8.75 3.51 5.28
N ILE A 206 -7.52 2.99 5.14
CA ILE A 206 -6.44 3.20 6.12
C ILE A 206 -5.30 3.97 5.47
N PRO A 207 -5.00 5.20 5.93
CA PRO A 207 -3.84 5.95 5.49
C PRO A 207 -2.59 5.43 6.19
N ILE A 208 -1.49 5.43 5.46
CA ILE A 208 -0.18 4.98 5.90
C ILE A 208 0.81 6.05 5.48
N TYR A 209 1.71 6.44 6.38
CA TYR A 209 2.83 7.31 6.02
C TYR A 209 4.13 6.65 6.44
N HIS A 210 5.15 6.73 5.58
CA HIS A 210 6.46 6.18 5.87
C HIS A 210 7.61 7.12 5.50
N LEU A 211 8.72 6.98 6.22
CA LEU A 211 9.97 7.71 6.01
C LEU A 211 11.15 6.75 6.05
N GLY A 212 12.18 7.01 5.24
CA GLY A 212 13.46 6.29 5.25
C GLY A 212 13.54 5.06 4.33
N MET A 213 12.47 4.71 3.62
CA MET A 213 12.53 3.63 2.61
C MET A 213 13.45 3.99 1.42
N ASP A 214 13.47 5.26 1.04
CA ASP A 214 14.36 5.87 0.05
C ASP A 214 15.84 5.87 0.48
N GLU A 215 16.11 5.86 1.79
CA GLU A 215 17.47 5.66 2.28
C GLU A 215 17.91 4.20 2.22
N VAL A 216 16.97 3.27 2.39
CA VAL A 216 17.21 1.81 2.31
C VAL A 216 17.44 1.40 0.86
N LEU A 217 16.58 1.84 -0.06
CA LEU A 217 16.78 1.69 -1.50
C LEU A 217 16.65 3.06 -2.18
N PRO A 218 17.79 3.73 -2.46
CA PRO A 218 17.81 4.95 -3.24
C PRO A 218 17.26 4.72 -4.64
N ASN A 219 16.57 5.74 -5.15
CA ASN A 219 15.93 5.71 -6.47
C ASN A 219 16.86 6.19 -7.60
N GLU A 220 18.16 6.29 -7.33
CA GLU A 220 19.17 6.68 -8.30
C GLU A 220 20.18 5.54 -8.48
N PRO A 221 20.70 5.34 -9.72
CA PRO A 221 21.76 4.38 -9.95
C PRO A 221 23.03 4.70 -9.15
N PRO A 222 23.77 3.69 -8.66
CA PRO A 222 23.43 2.27 -8.72
C PRO A 222 22.37 1.89 -7.67
N TYR A 223 21.29 1.21 -8.10
CA TYR A 223 20.19 0.75 -7.24
C TYR A 223 20.68 -0.33 -6.26
N ARG A 224 21.20 0.10 -5.11
CA ARG A 224 21.80 -0.78 -4.10
C ARG A 224 21.13 -0.60 -2.76
N LEU A 225 20.81 -1.73 -2.13
CA LEU A 225 20.29 -1.75 -0.77
C LEU A 225 21.36 -1.25 0.21
N LYS A 226 20.97 -0.32 1.07
CA LYS A 226 21.80 0.22 2.15
C LYS A 226 21.36 -0.37 3.48
N ILE A 227 22.34 -0.51 4.38
CA ILE A 227 22.17 -0.99 5.76
C ILE A 227 22.32 0.16 6.76
N ARG A 228 22.01 -0.09 8.04
CA ARG A 228 22.09 0.89 9.15
C ARG A 228 21.22 2.14 8.95
N LYS A 229 20.19 2.05 8.12
CA LYS A 229 19.18 3.07 7.89
C LYS A 229 18.03 2.96 8.87
N LYS A 230 17.30 4.06 8.99
CA LYS A 230 16.16 4.19 9.87
C LYS A 230 14.90 4.30 9.04
N VAL A 231 13.91 3.49 9.36
CA VAL A 231 12.59 3.50 8.72
C VAL A 231 11.55 3.76 9.79
N THR A 232 10.61 4.66 9.50
CA THR A 232 9.43 4.86 10.32
C THR A 232 8.20 4.61 9.46
N LEU A 233 7.29 3.77 9.96
CA LEU A 233 6.00 3.49 9.35
C LEU A 233 4.90 3.84 10.35
N ASN A 234 3.90 4.58 9.92
CA ASN A 234 2.79 4.98 10.77
C ASN A 234 1.46 4.63 10.09
N TYR A 235 0.66 3.81 10.76
CA TYR A 235 -0.73 3.57 10.36
C TYR A 235 -1.61 4.66 10.99
N GLY A 236 -2.31 5.42 10.16
CA GLY A 236 -3.32 6.38 10.62
C GLY A 236 -4.64 5.70 10.96
N GLU A 237 -5.50 6.42 11.67
CA GLU A 237 -6.86 5.96 11.96
C GLU A 237 -7.65 5.76 10.65
N PRO A 238 -8.58 4.79 10.59
CA PRO A 238 -9.41 4.63 9.41
C PRO A 238 -10.21 5.90 9.09
N ILE A 239 -10.26 6.27 7.81
CA ILE A 239 -10.99 7.45 7.35
C ILE A 239 -12.47 7.08 7.22
N ASP A 240 -13.33 7.84 7.90
CA ASP A 240 -14.78 7.73 7.73
C ASP A 240 -15.23 8.58 6.53
N PHE A 241 -15.86 7.91 5.57
CA PHE A 241 -16.41 8.53 4.35
C PHE A 241 -17.93 8.65 4.38
N THR A 242 -18.60 8.19 5.44
CA THR A 242 -20.07 8.08 5.50
C THR A 242 -20.73 9.43 5.23
N GLU A 243 -20.39 10.46 6.02
CA GLU A 243 -20.96 11.80 5.87
C GLU A 243 -20.63 12.42 4.50
N LEU A 244 -19.37 12.31 4.04
CA LEU A 244 -18.96 12.86 2.76
C LEU A 244 -19.71 12.22 1.59
N LEU A 245 -19.89 10.90 1.60
CA LEU A 245 -20.62 10.18 0.56
C LEU A 245 -22.12 10.51 0.59
N GLU A 246 -22.72 10.68 1.78
CA GLU A 246 -24.10 11.14 1.93
C GLU A 246 -24.30 12.55 1.37
N GLN A 247 -23.41 13.48 1.69
CA GLN A 247 -23.44 14.85 1.17
C GLN A 247 -23.29 14.90 -0.36
N LEU A 248 -22.35 14.14 -0.92
CA LEU A 248 -22.14 14.05 -2.38
C LEU A 248 -23.36 13.47 -3.10
N ARG A 249 -24.05 12.50 -2.50
CA ARG A 249 -25.30 11.95 -3.03
C ARG A 249 -26.44 12.96 -2.95
N ALA A 250 -26.60 13.62 -1.81
CA ALA A 250 -27.66 14.61 -1.58
C ALA A 250 -27.54 15.82 -2.51
N SER A 251 -26.31 16.29 -2.77
CA SER A 251 -26.04 17.40 -3.69
C SER A 251 -26.09 17.02 -5.16
N LYS A 252 -26.26 15.73 -5.50
CA LYS A 252 -26.17 15.19 -6.86
C LYS A 252 -24.86 15.59 -7.56
N ALA A 253 -23.76 15.57 -6.81
CA ALA A 253 -22.44 15.90 -7.34
C ALA A 253 -22.12 15.03 -8.57
N SER A 254 -21.49 15.64 -9.58
CA SER A 254 -20.97 14.88 -10.72
C SER A 254 -19.90 13.89 -10.27
N GLU A 255 -19.67 12.84 -11.07
CA GLU A 255 -18.62 11.86 -10.75
C GLU A 255 -17.23 12.49 -10.56
N VAL A 256 -16.95 13.56 -11.31
CA VAL A 256 -15.68 14.29 -11.22
C VAL A 256 -15.56 15.02 -9.89
N GLU A 257 -16.60 15.74 -9.47
CA GLU A 257 -16.66 16.44 -8.19
C GLU A 257 -16.54 15.46 -7.02
N ALA A 258 -17.29 14.35 -7.07
CA ALA A 258 -17.26 13.32 -6.05
C ALA A 258 -15.87 12.67 -5.92
N ARG A 259 -15.27 12.24 -7.04
CA ARG A 259 -13.92 11.64 -7.04
C ARG A 259 -12.87 12.63 -6.52
N LYS A 260 -12.98 13.91 -6.90
CA LYS A 260 -12.10 14.96 -6.41
C LYS A 260 -12.25 15.13 -4.89
N ALA A 261 -13.46 15.34 -4.39
CA ALA A 261 -13.72 15.55 -2.96
C ALA A 261 -13.24 14.38 -2.09
N ILE A 262 -13.49 13.14 -2.51
CA ILE A 262 -12.99 11.94 -1.83
C ILE A 262 -11.45 11.89 -1.83
N THR A 263 -10.83 12.22 -2.96
CA THR A 263 -9.36 12.22 -3.06
C THR A 263 -8.74 13.33 -2.20
N ASP A 264 -9.36 14.51 -2.16
CA ASP A 264 -8.90 15.65 -1.37
C ASP A 264 -8.98 15.33 0.13
N ARG A 265 -10.06 14.68 0.58
CA ARG A 265 -10.21 14.16 1.95
C ARG A 265 -9.07 13.21 2.33
N ILE A 266 -8.65 12.32 1.42
CA ILE A 266 -7.50 11.42 1.64
C ILE A 266 -6.19 12.22 1.72
N GLN A 267 -6.03 13.22 0.84
CA GLN A 267 -4.84 14.06 0.82
C GLN A 267 -4.67 14.82 2.14
N GLU A 268 -5.75 15.38 2.68
CA GLU A 268 -5.75 16.03 3.99
C GLU A 268 -5.30 15.08 5.11
N GLU A 269 -5.82 13.86 5.16
CA GLU A 269 -5.42 12.88 6.19
C GLU A 269 -3.98 12.42 6.01
N LEU A 270 -3.50 12.24 4.78
CA LEU A 270 -2.10 11.92 4.53
C LEU A 270 -1.16 13.08 4.91
N ILE A 271 -1.57 14.34 4.71
CA ILE A 271 -0.80 15.52 5.16
C ILE A 271 -0.75 15.58 6.70
N LYS A 272 -1.87 15.37 7.39
CA LYS A 272 -1.87 15.28 8.87
C LYS A 272 -0.96 14.15 9.35
N LEU A 273 -1.07 12.98 8.74
CA LEU A 273 -0.27 11.80 9.09
C LEU A 273 1.22 12.01 8.78
N LYS A 274 1.56 12.75 7.72
CA LYS A 274 2.93 13.17 7.38
C LYS A 274 3.56 13.92 8.55
N THR A 275 2.92 15.01 9.02
CA THR A 275 3.44 15.84 10.11
C THR A 275 3.74 15.02 11.36
N ILE A 276 2.78 14.17 11.77
CA ILE A 276 2.95 13.28 12.93
C ILE A 276 4.12 12.31 12.68
N THR A 277 4.20 11.72 11.50
CA THR A 277 5.23 10.72 11.17
C THR A 277 6.63 11.31 11.12
N GLU A 278 6.78 12.56 10.66
CA GLU A 278 8.04 13.30 10.68
C GLU A 278 8.53 13.55 12.12
N GLU A 279 7.64 13.91 13.04
CA GLU A 279 7.99 14.06 14.46
C GLU A 279 8.41 12.73 15.09
N LEU A 280 7.65 11.66 14.83
CA LEU A 280 8.00 10.31 15.30
C LEU A 280 9.33 9.84 14.71
N HIS A 281 9.59 10.17 13.45
CA HIS A 281 10.85 9.87 12.79
C HIS A 281 12.01 10.66 13.39
N LYS A 282 11.84 11.90 13.86
CA LYS A 282 12.92 12.62 14.57
C LYS A 282 13.27 11.98 15.92
N ARG A 283 12.28 11.40 16.62
CA ARG A 283 12.43 10.85 17.99
C ARG A 283 12.92 9.39 18.08
N SER A 284 12.91 8.64 16.97
CA SER A 284 13.08 7.16 16.95
C SER A 284 14.52 6.64 16.84
#